data_AF-A0AAD9IVU5-F1
#
_entry.id   AF-A0AAD9IVU5-F1
#
_cell.length_a   1.000
_cell.length_b   1.000
_cell.length_c   1.000
_cell.angle_alpha   90.00
_cell.angle_beta   90.00
_cell.angle_gamma   90.00
#
_symmetry.space_group_name_H-M   'P 1'
#
loop_
_entity.id
_entity.type
_entity.pdbx_description
1 polymer ?
#
loop_
_entity_poly.entity_id
_entity_poly.type
_entity_poly.pdbx_seq_one_letter_code
_entity_poly.pdbx_strand_id
1 'polypeptide(L)'
;MEIQIDEVASDILCEFLEVAIHSILYTRELYPPGVFSRRKKYNVPVQICYHPELAQYITDMISSLKPLLQQCAMDRVDLVVLATSGDPLERFVFEIAHKKDDLPLT
;
A
#
# COMPACT_ATOMS: atom_id res chain seq x y z
N MET A 1 12.57 23.48 0.68
CA MET A 1 13.39 22.25 0.67
C MET A 1 12.66 21.09 1.35
N GLU A 2 11.74 21.35 2.30
CA GLU A 2 10.84 20.34 2.89
C GLU A 2 9.87 19.70 1.89
N ILE A 3 9.32 20.49 0.95
CA ILE A 3 8.35 20.00 -0.06
C ILE A 3 8.89 18.83 -0.91
N GLN A 4 10.21 18.77 -1.14
CA GLN A 4 10.82 17.68 -1.93
C GLN A 4 10.94 16.36 -1.16
N ILE A 5 11.01 16.39 0.17
CA ILE A 5 11.14 15.19 0.98
C ILE A 5 9.80 14.46 1.06
N ASP A 6 8.71 15.21 1.22
CA ASP A 6 7.36 14.64 1.32
C ASP A 6 6.91 14.03 -0.02
N GLU A 7 7.26 14.66 -1.15
CA GLU A 7 6.99 14.11 -2.47
C GLU A 7 7.74 12.79 -2.71
N VAL A 8 9.05 12.76 -2.43
CA VAL A 8 9.87 11.54 -2.57
C VAL A 8 9.41 10.45 -1.58
N ALA A 9 9.07 10.82 -0.34
CA ALA A 9 8.56 9.88 0.65
C ALA A 9 7.21 9.29 0.22
N SER A 10 6.31 10.11 -0.34
CA SER A 10 5.02 9.66 -0.85
C SER A 10 5.20 8.64 -1.99
N ASP A 11 6.15 8.85 -2.90
CA ASP A 11 6.44 7.92 -3.99
C ASP A 11 6.96 6.58 -3.47
N ILE A 12 7.88 6.61 -2.50
CA ILE A 12 8.42 5.39 -1.88
C ILE A 12 7.32 4.62 -1.14
N LEU A 13 6.46 5.32 -0.39
CA LEU A 13 5.35 4.71 0.33
C LEU A 13 4.31 4.12 -0.64
N CYS A 14 3.98 4.83 -1.71
CA CYS A 14 3.09 4.32 -2.77
C CYS A 14 3.64 3.04 -3.40
N GLU A 15 4.92 3.02 -3.76
CA GLU A 15 5.55 1.82 -4.34
C GLU A 15 5.55 0.65 -3.33
N PHE A 16 5.83 0.93 -2.06
CA PHE A 16 5.83 -0.06 -1.00
C PHE A 16 4.42 -0.65 -0.78
N LEU A 17 3.40 0.21 -0.68
CA LEU A 17 2.01 -0.19 -0.49
C LEU A 17 1.54 -1.07 -1.66
N GLU A 18 1.86 -0.70 -2.90
CA GLU A 18 1.52 -1.51 -4.07
C GLU A 18 2.05 -2.94 -3.93
N VAL A 19 3.34 -3.08 -3.59
CA VAL A 19 4.02 -4.37 -3.45
C VAL A 19 3.51 -5.16 -2.25
N ALA A 20 3.21 -4.47 -1.14
CA ALA A 20 2.65 -5.07 0.06
C ALA A 20 1.26 -5.65 -0.22
N ILE A 21 0.39 -4.90 -0.92
CA ILE A 21 -0.94 -5.37 -1.32
C ILE A 21 -0.82 -6.62 -2.20
N HIS A 22 0.03 -6.59 -3.24
CA HIS A 22 0.24 -7.75 -4.09
C HIS A 22 0.74 -8.98 -3.31
N SER A 23 1.64 -8.76 -2.34
CA SER A 23 2.17 -9.82 -1.49
C SER A 23 1.12 -10.38 -0.52
N ILE A 24 0.24 -9.54 0.04
CA ILE A 24 -0.86 -9.99 0.92
C ILE A 24 -1.86 -10.82 0.11
N LEU A 25 -2.27 -10.34 -1.07
CA LEU A 25 -3.19 -11.08 -1.94
C LEU A 25 -2.67 -12.47 -2.30
N TYR A 26 -1.37 -12.59 -2.56
CA TYR A 26 -0.73 -13.87 -2.83
C TYR A 26 -0.64 -14.77 -1.58
N THR A 27 -0.13 -14.23 -0.46
CA THR A 27 0.13 -15.00 0.76
C THR A 27 -1.16 -15.50 1.40
N ARG A 28 -2.25 -14.76 1.24
CA ARG A 28 -3.59 -15.14 1.72
C ARG A 28 -4.37 -15.99 0.74
N GLU A 29 -3.79 -16.34 -0.40
CA GLU A 29 -4.42 -17.15 -1.45
C GLU A 29 -5.78 -16.58 -1.89
N LEU A 30 -5.95 -15.25 -1.83
CA LEU A 30 -7.19 -14.56 -2.23
C LEU A 30 -7.41 -14.63 -3.74
N TYR A 31 -6.31 -14.77 -4.49
CA TYR A 31 -6.33 -14.98 -5.93
C TYR A 31 -5.47 -16.20 -6.28
N PRO A 32 -5.79 -16.91 -7.38
CA PRO A 32 -5.03 -18.09 -7.80
C PRO A 32 -3.55 -17.77 -7.99
N PRO A 33 -2.61 -18.64 -7.60
CA PRO A 33 -1.18 -18.39 -7.79
C PRO A 33 -0.80 -18.23 -9.25
N GLY A 34 -1.61 -18.78 -10.17
CA GLY A 34 -1.41 -18.65 -11.60
C GLY A 34 -1.46 -17.22 -12.12
N VAL A 35 -2.14 -16.28 -11.44
CA VAL A 35 -2.19 -14.86 -11.86
C VAL A 35 -1.03 -14.02 -11.31
N PHE A 36 -0.11 -14.63 -10.56
CA PHE A 36 1.07 -13.97 -10.02
C PHE A 36 2.34 -14.41 -10.74
N SER A 37 3.27 -13.46 -10.88
CA SER A 37 4.62 -13.70 -11.38
C SER A 37 5.63 -13.31 -10.32
N ARG A 38 6.64 -14.17 -10.14
CA ARG A 38 7.72 -13.91 -9.19
C ARG A 38 8.62 -12.81 -9.73
N ARG A 39 8.73 -11.71 -8.98
CA ARG A 39 9.65 -10.60 -9.26
C ARG A 39 10.56 -10.36 -8.06
N LYS A 40 11.56 -9.49 -8.24
CA LYS A 40 12.47 -9.07 -7.18
C LYS A 40 12.28 -7.57 -6.95
N LYS A 41 11.82 -7.19 -5.76
CA LYS A 41 11.73 -5.79 -5.30
C LYS A 41 12.40 -5.68 -3.94
N TYR A 42 13.08 -4.56 -3.67
CA TYR A 42 13.83 -4.35 -2.42
C TYR A 42 14.84 -5.48 -2.10
N ASN A 43 15.43 -6.07 -3.13
CA ASN A 43 16.30 -7.25 -3.05
C ASN A 43 15.64 -8.54 -2.50
N VAL A 44 14.31 -8.56 -2.33
CA VAL A 44 13.51 -9.68 -1.83
C VAL A 44 12.63 -10.24 -2.97
N PRO A 45 12.43 -11.57 -3.05
CA PRO A 45 11.46 -12.14 -3.98
C PRO A 45 10.04 -11.76 -3.55
N VAL A 46 9.31 -11.08 -4.43
CA VAL A 46 7.91 -10.67 -4.25
C VAL A 46 7.04 -11.27 -5.35
N GLN A 47 5.75 -11.45 -5.06
CA GLN A 47 4.79 -11.95 -6.03
C GLN A 47 3.95 -10.79 -6.53
N ILE A 48 3.92 -10.61 -7.85
CA ILE A 48 3.21 -9.50 -8.49
C ILE A 48 2.14 -10.08 -9.41
N CYS A 49 0.89 -9.72 -9.15
CA CYS A 49 -0.24 -9.99 -10.03
C CYS A 49 -0.02 -9.35 -11.41
N TYR A 50 -0.26 -10.11 -12.48
CA TYR A 50 -0.24 -9.61 -13.86
C TYR A 50 -1.63 -9.58 -14.52
N HIS A 51 -2.68 -9.96 -13.77
CA HIS A 51 -4.06 -9.82 -14.25
C HIS A 51 -4.40 -8.33 -14.43
N PRO A 52 -4.80 -7.89 -15.64
CA PRO A 52 -4.92 -6.48 -15.97
C PRO A 52 -5.93 -5.74 -15.09
N GLU A 53 -7.09 -6.35 -14.81
CA GLU A 53 -8.13 -5.69 -13.99
C GLU A 53 -7.68 -5.49 -12.54
N LEU A 54 -6.99 -6.48 -11.96
CA LEU A 54 -6.55 -6.42 -10.56
C LEU A 54 -5.34 -5.50 -10.41
N ALA A 55 -4.40 -5.59 -11.35
CA ALA A 55 -3.26 -4.67 -11.40
C ALA A 55 -3.72 -3.22 -11.58
N GLN A 56 -4.70 -2.97 -12.46
CA GLN A 56 -5.26 -1.64 -12.67
C GLN A 56 -5.98 -1.14 -11.42
N TYR A 57 -6.81 -1.96 -10.77
CA TYR A 57 -7.48 -1.59 -9.53
C TYR A 57 -6.49 -1.17 -8.43
N ILE A 58 -5.41 -1.94 -8.24
CA ILE A 58 -4.38 -1.60 -7.25
C ILE A 58 -3.66 -0.32 -7.66
N THR A 59 -3.32 -0.15 -8.94
CA THR A 59 -2.67 1.06 -9.46
C THR A 59 -3.54 2.30 -9.23
N ASP A 60 -4.85 2.22 -9.51
CA ASP A 60 -5.80 3.32 -9.34
C ASP A 60 -5.99 3.68 -7.86
N MET A 61 -6.02 2.66 -6.99
CA MET A 61 -6.04 2.85 -5.54
C MET A 61 -4.79 3.62 -5.09
N ILE A 62 -3.59 3.17 -5.45
CA ILE A 62 -2.33 3.80 -5.06
C ILE A 62 -2.21 5.23 -5.63
N SER A 63 -2.64 5.44 -6.87
CA SER A 63 -2.70 6.76 -7.52
C SER A 63 -3.60 7.73 -6.74
N SER A 64 -4.72 7.23 -6.21
CA SER A 64 -5.64 8.03 -5.37
C SER A 64 -5.05 8.35 -3.99
N LEU A 65 -4.20 7.49 -3.45
CA LEU A 65 -3.53 7.69 -2.17
C LEU A 65 -2.36 8.69 -2.25
N LYS A 66 -1.65 8.74 -3.38
CA LYS A 66 -0.50 9.61 -3.59
C LYS A 66 -0.73 11.08 -3.20
N PRO A 67 -1.76 11.79 -3.69
CA PRO A 67 -1.99 13.19 -3.30
C PRO A 67 -2.36 13.35 -1.81
N LEU A 68 -2.98 12.34 -1.19
CA LEU A 68 -3.33 12.37 0.23
C LEU A 68 -2.09 12.22 1.12
N LEU A 69 -1.15 11.37 0.70
CA LEU A 69 0.15 11.21 1.37
C LEU A 69 1.00 12.48 1.24
N GLN A 70 1.00 13.12 0.08
CA GLN A 70 1.72 14.38 -0.15
C GLN A 70 1.18 15.53 0.72
N GLN A 71 -0.10 15.50 1.06
CA GLN A 71 -0.73 16.51 1.93
C GLN A 71 -0.64 16.15 3.42
N CYS A 72 0.04 15.05 3.78
CA CYS A 72 0.07 14.49 5.14
C CYS A 72 -1.34 14.33 5.74
N ALA A 73 -2.33 14.03 4.90
CA ALA A 73 -3.75 13.98 5.26
C ALA A 73 -4.26 12.55 5.54
N MET A 74 -3.36 11.56 5.53
CA MET A 74 -3.65 10.17 5.84
C MET A 74 -2.74 9.62 6.91
N ASP A 75 -3.34 9.18 8.01
CA ASP A 75 -2.61 8.56 9.13
C ASP A 75 -2.68 7.02 9.06
N ARG A 76 -3.59 6.45 8.28
CA ARG A 76 -3.84 5.01 8.27
C ARG A 76 -4.42 4.49 6.95
N VAL A 77 -3.94 3.33 6.50
CA VAL A 77 -4.49 2.55 5.38
C VAL A 77 -4.87 1.16 5.87
N ASP A 78 -6.13 0.77 5.69
CA ASP A 78 -6.63 -0.54 6.09
C ASP A 78 -6.94 -1.41 4.87
N LEU A 79 -6.26 -2.54 4.74
CA LEU A 79 -6.63 -3.58 3.80
C LEU A 79 -7.41 -4.66 4.54
N VAL A 80 -8.72 -4.72 4.28
CA VAL A 80 -9.65 -5.63 4.95
C VAL A 80 -9.97 -6.81 4.04
N VAL A 81 -9.76 -8.01 4.54
CA VAL A 81 -10.20 -9.26 3.90
C VAL A 81 -11.57 -9.61 4.42
N LEU A 82 -12.55 -9.69 3.53
CA LEU A 82 -13.94 -10.01 3.86
C LEU A 82 -14.22 -11.50 3.55
N ALA A 83 -15.05 -12.12 4.38
CA ALA A 83 -15.66 -13.40 4.09
C ALA A 83 -16.70 -13.26 2.97
N THR A 84 -17.12 -14.40 2.40
CA THR A 84 -18.25 -14.43 1.46
C THR A 84 -19.56 -13.93 2.08
N SER A 85 -19.69 -13.99 3.42
CA SER A 85 -20.80 -13.42 4.18
C SER A 85 -20.76 -11.89 4.29
N GLY A 86 -19.63 -11.26 3.95
CA GLY A 86 -19.36 -9.83 4.12
C GLY A 86 -18.71 -9.48 5.47
N ASP A 87 -18.52 -10.45 6.36
CA ASP A 87 -17.88 -10.21 7.66
C ASP A 87 -16.36 -10.02 7.50
N PRO A 88 -15.71 -9.08 8.23
CA PRO A 88 -14.27 -8.90 8.17
C PRO A 88 -13.54 -10.08 8.84
N LEU A 89 -12.76 -10.82 8.06
CA LEU A 89 -11.92 -11.91 8.53
C LEU A 89 -10.59 -11.39 9.04
N GLU A 90 -9.94 -10.52 8.26
CA GLU A 90 -8.61 -10.00 8.57
C GLU A 90 -8.49 -8.54 8.19
N ARG A 91 -7.61 -7.83 8.89
CA ARG A 91 -7.30 -6.43 8.63
C ARG A 91 -5.80 -6.20 8.72
N PHE A 92 -5.21 -5.76 7.62
CA PHE A 92 -3.84 -5.30 7.56
C PHE A 92 -3.84 -3.79 7.66
N VAL A 93 -3.35 -3.28 8.80
CA VAL A 93 -3.33 -1.85 9.10
C VAL A 93 -1.93 -1.31 8.85
N PHE A 94 -1.83 -0.30 8.00
CA PHE A 94 -0.61 0.48 7.79
C PHE A 94 -0.79 1.84 8.44
N GLU A 95 -0.17 2.04 9.60
CA GLU A 95 -0.13 3.35 10.27
C GLU A 95 1.03 4.18 9.72
N ILE A 96 0.73 5.40 9.30
CA ILE A 96 1.67 6.33 8.68
C ILE A 96 1.92 7.44 9.68
N ALA A 97 3.09 7.41 10.30
CA ALA A 97 3.49 8.45 11.23
C ALA A 97 4.10 9.62 10.45
N HIS A 98 3.41 10.76 10.48
CA HIS A 98 3.99 12.02 10.02
C HIS A 98 4.90 12.55 11.11
N LYS A 99 6.13 12.91 10.76
CA LYS A 99 7.01 13.61 11.69
C LYS A 99 6.46 15.02 11.87
N LYS A 100 5.55 15.20 12.82
CA LYS A 100 5.21 16.52 13.34
C LYS A 100 6.44 16.99 14.10
N ASP A 101 7.10 18.04 13.63
CA ASP A 101 8.04 18.75 14.50
C ASP A 101 7.21 19.28 15.67
N ASP A 102 7.22 18.53 16.78
CA ASP A 102 6.80 19.01 18.08
C ASP A 102 7.75 20.15 18.44
N LEU A 103 7.42 21.36 17.99
CA LEU A 103 7.96 22.56 18.58
C LEU A 103 7.47 22.55 20.03
N PRO A 104 8.35 22.54 21.04
CA PRO A 104 7.91 22.65 22.42
C PRO A 104 7.24 24.02 22.56
N LEU A 105 5.92 24.01 22.76
CA LEU A 105 5.22 25.20 23.23
C LEU A 105 5.52 25.36 24.72
N THR A 106 6.54 26.18 24.99
CA THR A 106 6.94 26.79 26.27
C THR A 106 7.76 25.93 27.23
#